data_AF-A0A3C1GVP3-F1
#
_entry.id   AF-A0A3C1GVP3-F1
#
_cell.length_a   1.000
_cell.length_b   1.000
_cell.length_c   1.000
_cell.angle_alpha   90.00
_cell.angle_beta   90.00
_cell.angle_gamma   90.00
#
_symmetry.space_group_name_H-M   'P 1'
#
loop_
_entity.id
_entity.type
_entity.pdbx_description
1 polymer ?
#
loop_
_entity_poly.entity_id
_entity_poly.type
_entity_poly.pdbx_seq_one_letter_code
_entity_poly.pdbx_strand_id
1 'polypeptide(L)'
;MLCEIPWNKNLQFEIDEDQAICTVLELGYKVIIAHPERYPQVHENYGKLEYWKSLGCFFQINSTSLLNPSREANHRLAWRMMEDGYCDVVATDAHRHQGTRTNRLGGIYAIIQEKFGEMEAKRLMVDNPLRLIQDGVLERR
;
A
#
# COMPACT_ATOMS: atom_id res chain seq x y z
N MET A 1 5.09 -8.65 8.13
CA MET A 1 5.85 -8.94 6.91
C MET A 1 5.35 -8.04 5.80
N LEU A 2 6.26 -7.32 5.12
CA LEU A 2 5.93 -6.53 3.94
C LEU A 2 6.16 -7.42 2.71
N CYS A 3 5.12 -7.65 1.92
CA CYS A 3 5.15 -8.55 0.78
C CYS A 3 4.99 -7.77 -0.53
N GLU A 4 5.94 -7.95 -1.44
CA GLU A 4 5.84 -7.48 -2.82
C GLU A 4 5.36 -8.61 -3.73
N ILE A 5 4.40 -8.30 -4.58
CA ILE A 5 3.82 -9.26 -5.53
C ILE A 5 4.55 -9.10 -6.88
N PRO A 6 4.79 -10.20 -7.62
CA PRO A 6 5.41 -10.11 -8.93
C PRO A 6 4.66 -9.15 -9.86
N TRP A 7 5.38 -8.15 -10.37
CA TRP A 7 4.82 -7.16 -11.30
C TRP A 7 4.51 -7.76 -12.68
N ASN A 8 5.20 -8.84 -13.06
CA ASN A 8 5.10 -9.46 -14.39
C ASN A 8 4.54 -10.88 -14.30
N LYS A 9 3.41 -11.12 -14.96
CA LYS A 9 2.80 -12.45 -15.09
C LYS A 9 3.59 -13.42 -15.99
N ASN A 10 4.54 -12.92 -16.78
CA ASN A 10 5.36 -13.72 -17.71
C ASN A 10 6.67 -14.25 -17.09
N LEU A 11 6.79 -14.30 -15.77
CA LEU A 11 7.91 -14.99 -15.13
C LEU A 11 7.77 -16.49 -15.41
N GLN A 12 8.89 -17.17 -15.69
CA GLN A 12 8.94 -18.61 -16.00
C GLN A 12 8.45 -19.54 -14.86
N PHE A 13 8.01 -18.94 -13.75
CA PHE A 13 7.40 -19.60 -12.61
C PHE A 13 6.03 -18.96 -12.38
N GLU A 14 4.96 -19.74 -12.55
CA GLU A 14 3.63 -19.38 -12.07
C GLU A 14 3.68 -19.40 -10.54
N ILE A 15 4.00 -18.26 -9.93
CA ILE A 15 3.81 -18.07 -8.50
C ILE A 15 2.35 -17.70 -8.32
N ASP A 16 1.59 -18.55 -7.65
CA ASP A 16 0.28 -18.17 -7.13
C ASP A 16 0.48 -17.23 -5.94
N GLU A 17 0.31 -15.93 -6.17
CA GLU A 17 0.49 -14.92 -5.14
C GLU A 17 -0.48 -15.08 -3.96
N ASP A 18 -1.69 -15.58 -4.22
CA ASP A 18 -2.70 -15.76 -3.18
C ASP A 18 -2.29 -16.92 -2.27
N GLN A 19 -1.82 -18.03 -2.85
CA GLN A 19 -1.28 -19.15 -2.08
C GLN A 19 -0.06 -18.73 -1.24
N ALA A 20 0.85 -17.94 -1.81
CA ALA A 20 2.02 -17.44 -1.09
C ALA A 20 1.62 -16.54 0.10
N ILE A 21 0.63 -15.65 -0.10
CA ILE A 21 0.08 -14.80 0.96
C ILE A 21 -0.56 -15.65 2.06
N CYS A 22 -1.39 -16.62 1.70
CA CYS A 22 -2.03 -17.54 2.64
C CYS A 22 -1.01 -18.29 3.49
N THR A 23 0.06 -18.83 2.88
CA THR A 23 1.12 -19.51 3.62
C THR A 23 1.81 -18.59 4.63
N VAL A 24 2.08 -17.33 4.26
CA VAL A 24 2.69 -16.37 5.21
C VAL A 24 1.73 -16.04 6.36
N LEU A 25 0.42 -15.92 6.09
CA LEU A 25 -0.60 -15.70 7.12
C LEU A 25 -0.72 -16.91 8.06
N GLU A 26 -0.71 -18.14 7.53
CA GLU A 26 -0.77 -19.39 8.30
C GLU A 26 0.44 -19.56 9.23
N LEU A 27 1.61 -19.02 8.85
CA LEU A 27 2.79 -18.94 9.70
C LEU A 27 2.68 -17.92 10.85
N GLY A 28 1.54 -17.22 10.97
CA GLY A 28 1.25 -16.26 12.04
C GLY A 28 1.75 -14.85 11.77
N TYR A 29 2.24 -14.54 10.57
CA TYR A 29 2.69 -13.19 10.25
C TYR A 29 1.51 -12.29 9.87
N LYS A 30 1.53 -11.05 10.37
CA LYS A 30 0.73 -9.96 9.81
C LYS A 30 1.29 -9.60 8.43
N VAL A 31 0.48 -9.67 7.37
CA VAL A 31 0.89 -9.34 6.00
C VAL A 31 0.50 -7.92 5.63
N ILE A 32 1.44 -7.17 5.06
CA ILE A 32 1.21 -5.88 4.42
C ILE A 32 1.57 -6.04 2.95
N ILE A 33 0.62 -5.83 2.05
CA ILE A 33 0.87 -5.80 0.61
C ILE A 33 1.48 -4.44 0.27
N ALA A 34 2.71 -4.47 -0.24
CA ALA A 34 3.43 -3.28 -0.67
C ALA A 34 2.87 -2.77 -2.00
N HIS A 35 2.63 -1.46 -2.08
CA HIS A 35 2.23 -0.69 -3.26
C HIS A 35 1.27 -1.39 -4.25
N PRO A 36 0.12 -1.93 -3.75
CA PRO A 36 -0.86 -2.62 -4.59
C PRO A 36 -1.38 -1.80 -5.77
N GLU A 37 -1.31 -0.46 -5.69
CA GLU A 37 -1.67 0.42 -6.79
C GLU A 37 -0.80 0.27 -8.05
N ARG A 38 0.27 -0.52 -7.98
CA ARG A 38 1.20 -0.77 -9.09
C ARG A 38 1.01 -2.12 -9.77
N TYR A 39 0.18 -3.02 -9.21
CA TYR A 39 0.03 -4.38 -9.74
C TYR A 39 -1.03 -4.48 -10.83
N PRO A 40 -0.70 -5.06 -12.01
CA PRO A 40 -1.67 -5.28 -13.07
C PRO A 40 -2.95 -5.99 -12.61
N GLN A 41 -2.83 -6.97 -11.71
CA GLN A 41 -3.95 -7.73 -11.15
C GLN A 41 -4.97 -6.85 -10.42
N VAL A 42 -4.51 -5.79 -9.74
CA VAL A 42 -5.40 -4.84 -9.03
C VAL A 42 -6.04 -3.87 -10.02
N HIS A 43 -5.32 -3.47 -11.07
CA HIS A 43 -5.87 -2.65 -12.16
C HIS A 43 -6.94 -3.42 -12.96
N GLU A 44 -6.71 -4.70 -13.25
CA GLU A 44 -7.63 -5.57 -13.97
C GLU A 44 -8.83 -5.99 -13.11
N ASN A 45 -8.60 -6.28 -11.83
CA ASN A 45 -9.63 -6.68 -10.88
C ASN A 45 -9.44 -6.00 -9.52
N TYR A 46 -10.10 -4.86 -9.35
CA TYR A 46 -10.08 -4.10 -8.10
C TYR A 46 -10.60 -4.92 -6.89
N GLY A 47 -11.48 -5.90 -7.11
CA GLY A 47 -12.00 -6.80 -6.08
C GLY A 47 -10.92 -7.69 -5.42
N LYS A 48 -9.72 -7.76 -6.02
CA LYS A 48 -8.54 -8.40 -5.42
C LYS A 48 -8.17 -7.77 -4.07
N LEU A 49 -8.37 -6.46 -3.91
CA LEU A 49 -8.14 -5.78 -2.63
C LEU A 49 -9.10 -6.25 -1.55
N GLU A 50 -10.37 -6.42 -1.88
CA GLU A 50 -11.36 -6.93 -0.93
C GLU A 50 -11.03 -8.36 -0.51
N TYR A 51 -10.64 -9.21 -1.47
CA TYR A 51 -10.16 -10.55 -1.19
C TYR A 51 -8.98 -10.56 -0.21
N TRP A 52 -7.89 -9.84 -0.50
CA TRP A 52 -6.74 -9.76 0.41
C TRP A 52 -7.11 -9.14 1.77
N LYS A 53 -7.99 -8.15 1.80
CA LYS A 53 -8.50 -7.55 3.05
C LYS A 53 -9.25 -8.58 3.89
N SER A 54 -10.09 -9.40 3.26
CA SER A 54 -10.84 -10.49 3.93
C SER A 54 -9.94 -11.58 4.53
N LEU A 55 -8.75 -11.79 3.95
CA LEU A 55 -7.73 -12.68 4.50
C LEU A 55 -6.98 -12.06 5.70
N GLY A 56 -7.21 -10.77 5.97
CA GLY A 56 -6.53 -10.02 7.04
C GLY A 56 -5.32 -9.21 6.58
N CYS A 57 -5.03 -9.12 5.27
CA CYS A 57 -3.89 -8.37 4.75
C CYS A 57 -4.12 -6.85 4.83
N PHE A 58 -3.08 -6.11 5.19
CA PHE A 58 -3.05 -4.65 5.20
C PHE A 58 -2.40 -4.11 3.92
N PHE A 59 -2.58 -2.82 3.63
CA PHE A 59 -2.09 -2.19 2.41
C PHE A 59 -1.18 -0.99 2.69
N GLN A 60 -0.05 -0.96 1.99
CA GLN A 60 0.86 0.18 1.99
C GLN A 60 0.87 0.86 0.63
N ILE A 61 0.41 2.10 0.52
CA ILE A 61 0.44 2.88 -0.73
C ILE A 61 1.72 3.70 -0.80
N ASN A 62 2.34 3.77 -1.99
CA ASN A 62 3.52 4.61 -2.18
C ASN A 62 3.16 6.08 -2.35
N SER A 63 3.85 6.95 -1.60
CA SER A 63 3.67 8.41 -1.68
C SER A 63 3.93 8.96 -3.09
N THR A 64 4.85 8.34 -3.83
CA THR A 64 5.13 8.72 -5.23
C THR A 64 3.95 8.44 -6.16
N SER A 65 3.13 7.42 -5.90
CA SER A 65 1.91 7.15 -6.65
C SER A 65 0.86 8.24 -6.39
N LEU A 66 0.77 8.72 -5.14
CA LEU A 66 -0.11 9.82 -4.76
C LEU A 66 0.36 11.20 -5.27
N LEU A 67 1.66 11.42 -5.40
CA LEU A 67 2.25 12.72 -5.79
C LEU A 67 2.48 12.88 -7.30
N ASN A 68 2.58 11.78 -8.06
CA ASN A 68 2.98 11.86 -9.46
C ASN A 68 1.82 11.58 -10.43
N PRO A 69 1.10 12.62 -10.90
CA PRO A 69 0.02 12.45 -11.87
C PRO A 69 0.51 11.98 -13.25
N SER A 70 1.82 12.06 -13.55
CA SER A 70 2.37 11.59 -14.83
C SER A 70 2.23 10.07 -15.03
N ARG A 71 1.98 9.31 -13.95
CA ARG A 71 1.64 7.89 -13.98
C ARG A 71 0.15 7.73 -13.68
N GLU A 72 -0.66 8.21 -14.60
CA GLU A 72 -2.09 8.48 -14.41
C GLU A 72 -2.86 7.28 -13.83
N ALA A 73 -2.62 6.07 -14.33
CA ALA A 73 -3.29 4.85 -13.85
C ALA A 73 -2.99 4.57 -12.36
N ASN A 74 -1.72 4.51 -11.97
CA ASN A 74 -1.31 4.25 -10.59
C ASN A 74 -1.75 5.38 -9.66
N HIS A 75 -1.71 6.63 -10.13
CA HIS A 75 -2.15 7.79 -9.39
C HIS A 75 -3.65 7.75 -9.08
N ARG A 76 -4.48 7.51 -10.11
CA ARG A 76 -5.94 7.37 -9.95
C ARG A 76 -6.28 6.20 -9.04
N LEU A 77 -5.62 5.06 -9.22
CA LEU A 77 -5.85 3.88 -8.39
C LEU A 77 -5.46 4.14 -6.92
N ALA A 78 -4.31 4.78 -6.66
CA ALA A 78 -3.88 5.11 -5.31
C ALA A 78 -4.90 5.99 -4.57
N TRP A 79 -5.43 7.02 -5.22
CA TRP A 79 -6.43 7.89 -4.61
C TRP A 79 -7.76 7.18 -4.38
N ARG A 80 -8.22 6.38 -5.35
CA ARG A 80 -9.42 5.53 -5.20
C ARG A 80 -9.28 4.58 -4.00
N MET A 81 -8.13 3.93 -3.86
CA MET A 81 -7.84 3.05 -2.73
C MET A 81 -7.92 3.78 -1.38
N MET A 82 -7.43 5.02 -1.30
CA MET A 82 -7.56 5.82 -0.07
C MET A 82 -9.02 6.20 0.22
N GLU A 83 -9.78 6.57 -0.81
CA GLU A 83 -11.20 6.90 -0.67
C GLU A 83 -12.03 5.72 -0.16
N ASP A 84 -11.76 4.53 -0.70
CA ASP A 84 -12.46 3.27 -0.40
C ASP A 84 -11.95 2.57 0.88
N GLY A 85 -10.93 3.11 1.56
CA GLY A 85 -10.39 2.52 2.79
C GLY A 85 -9.52 1.27 2.58
N TYR A 86 -8.87 1.17 1.42
CA TYR A 86 -7.84 0.17 1.10
C TYR A 86 -6.42 0.72 1.27
N CYS A 87 -6.22 1.58 2.27
CA CYS A 87 -4.92 2.11 2.65
C CYS A 87 -4.78 2.07 4.18
N ASP A 88 -3.72 1.42 4.65
CA ASP A 88 -3.40 1.31 6.07
C ASP A 88 -2.10 2.04 6.43
N VAL A 89 -1.18 2.17 5.47
CA VAL A 89 0.08 2.88 5.62
C VAL A 89 0.43 3.63 4.32
N VAL A 90 1.02 4.83 4.44
CA VAL A 90 1.70 5.49 3.32
C VAL A 90 3.21 5.51 3.57
N ALA A 91 3.98 5.03 2.60
CA ALA A 91 5.45 4.99 2.68
C ALA A 91 6.10 5.50 1.38
N THR A 92 7.42 5.72 1.41
CA THR A 92 8.10 6.40 0.30
C THR A 92 8.52 5.48 -0.84
N ASP A 93 8.95 4.26 -0.51
CA ASP A 93 9.70 3.40 -1.44
C ASP A 93 10.85 4.18 -2.11
N ALA A 94 11.58 4.95 -1.29
CA ALA A 94 12.66 5.82 -1.73
C ALA A 94 13.97 5.03 -1.92
N HIS A 95 14.64 5.27 -3.05
CA HIS A 95 15.95 4.69 -3.37
C HIS A 95 17.01 5.75 -3.73
N ARG A 96 16.61 7.03 -3.75
CA ARG A 96 17.49 8.14 -4.14
C ARG A 96 17.26 9.35 -3.23
N HIS A 97 18.30 10.16 -3.06
CA HIS A 97 18.23 11.41 -2.31
C HIS A 97 17.69 12.57 -3.16
N GLN A 98 17.75 12.48 -4.49
CA GLN A 98 17.26 13.48 -5.45
C GLN A 98 16.58 12.81 -6.66
N GLY A 99 15.76 13.58 -7.38
CA GLY A 99 15.06 13.13 -8.58
C GLY A 99 13.83 12.27 -8.30
N THR A 100 13.76 11.09 -8.92
CA THR A 100 12.66 10.13 -8.76
C THR A 100 12.91 9.19 -7.57
N ARG A 101 11.84 8.67 -6.97
CA ARG A 101 11.89 7.78 -5.78
C ARG A 101 12.69 8.41 -4.63
N THR A 102 12.35 9.65 -4.29
CA THR A 102 12.89 10.41 -3.15
C THR A 102 11.91 10.46 -1.99
N ASN A 103 12.41 10.70 -0.77
CA ASN A 103 11.55 10.97 0.37
C ASN A 103 10.81 12.31 0.21
N ARG A 104 9.48 12.27 0.12
CA ARG A 104 8.59 13.45 0.08
C ARG A 104 7.42 13.31 1.06
N LEU A 105 7.68 12.80 2.27
CA LEU A 105 6.63 12.53 3.26
C LEU A 105 5.89 13.78 3.74
N GLY A 106 6.59 14.90 3.98
CA GLY A 106 5.93 16.12 4.46
C GLY A 106 4.88 16.68 3.49
N GLY A 107 5.18 16.66 2.19
CA GLY A 107 4.25 17.11 1.16
C GLY A 107 3.01 16.23 1.06
N ILE A 108 3.18 14.90 1.10
CA ILE A 108 2.02 14.00 1.01
C ILE A 108 1.15 14.03 2.27
N TYR A 109 1.75 14.22 3.46
CA TYR A 109 0.99 14.38 4.70
C TYR A 109 0.02 15.57 4.62
N ALA A 110 0.50 16.73 4.15
CA ALA A 110 -0.33 17.91 4.00
C ALA A 110 -1.52 17.68 3.04
N ILE A 111 -1.28 16.99 1.92
CA ILE A 111 -2.33 16.69 0.94
C ILE A 111 -3.37 15.71 1.52
N ILE A 112 -2.93 14.66 2.22
CA ILE A 112 -3.85 13.71 2.87
C ILE A 112 -4.66 14.43 3.95
N GLN A 113 -4.02 15.28 4.75
CA GLN A 113 -4.69 16.07 5.78
C GLN A 113 -5.75 16.99 5.18
N GLU A 114 -5.46 17.68 4.08
CA GLU A 114 -6.41 18.55 3.40
C GLU A 114 -7.62 17.77 2.86
N LYS A 115 -7.40 16.58 2.28
CA LYS A 115 -8.45 15.80 1.61
C LYS A 115 -9.28 14.92 2.55
N PHE A 116 -8.67 14.37 3.60
CA PHE A 116 -9.28 13.37 4.48
C PHE A 116 -9.28 13.75 5.97
N GLY A 117 -8.67 14.89 6.32
CA GLY A 117 -8.56 15.37 7.69
C GLY A 117 -7.29 14.90 8.40
N GLU A 118 -6.95 15.61 9.47
CA GLU A 118 -5.72 15.39 10.24
C GLU A 118 -5.65 14.00 10.88
N MET A 119 -6.79 13.50 11.39
CA MET A 119 -6.84 12.18 12.04
C MET A 119 -6.45 11.07 11.05
N GLU A 120 -6.92 11.14 9.82
CA GLU A 120 -6.60 10.13 8.80
C GLU A 120 -5.16 10.23 8.32
N ALA A 121 -4.64 11.46 8.15
CA ALA A 121 -3.24 11.68 7.83
C ALA A 121 -2.31 11.11 8.92
N LYS A 122 -2.63 11.35 10.20
CA LYS A 122 -1.90 10.77 11.34
C LYS A 122 -2.01 9.25 11.37
N ARG A 123 -3.22 8.69 11.21
CA ARG A 123 -3.44 7.25 11.17
C ARG A 123 -2.51 6.59 10.14
N LEU A 124 -2.53 7.08 8.89
CA LEU A 124 -1.80 6.47 7.78
C LEU A 124 -0.29 6.66 7.80
N MET A 125 0.21 7.77 8.37
CA MET A 125 1.61 8.18 8.23
C MET A 125 2.40 8.23 9.53
N VAL A 126 1.73 8.15 10.68
CA VAL A 126 2.35 8.25 12.01
C VAL A 126 1.93 7.09 12.88
N ASP A 127 0.63 6.95 13.17
CA ASP A 127 0.15 6.03 14.20
C ASP A 127 0.24 4.57 13.77
N ASN A 128 -0.24 4.23 12.56
CA ASN A 128 -0.12 2.88 12.03
C ASN A 128 1.34 2.46 11.80
N PRO A 129 2.20 3.29 11.17
CA PRO A 129 3.64 3.00 11.12
C PRO A 129 4.27 2.77 12.49
N LEU A 130 3.91 3.56 13.51
CA LEU A 130 4.42 3.37 14.87
C LEU A 130 3.94 2.04 15.47
N ARG A 131 2.66 1.71 15.30
CA ARG A 131 2.08 0.43 15.75
C ARG A 131 2.78 -0.76 15.11
N LEU A 132 3.19 -0.68 13.84
CA LEU A 132 3.96 -1.75 13.19
C LEU A 132 5.31 -2.00 13.86
N ILE A 133 5.99 -0.95 14.31
CA ILE A 133 7.29 -1.04 14.99
C ILE A 133 7.13 -1.54 16.44
N GLN A 134 5.99 -1.24 17.06
CA GLN A 134 5.67 -1.61 18.44
C GLN A 134 4.85 -2.91 18.54
N ASP A 135 4.77 -3.70 17.47
CA ASP A 135 3.97 -4.93 17.36
C ASP A 135 2.46 -4.77 17.65
N GLY A 136 1.95 -3.54 17.61
CA GLY A 136 0.55 -3.18 17.79
C GLY A 136 -0.37 -3.66 16.67
N VAL A 137 -1.68 -3.54 16.90
CA VAL A 137 -2.71 -3.80 15.88
C VAL A 137 -2.92 -2.54 15.06
N LEU A 138 -2.86 -2.67 13.74
CA LEU A 138 -3.15 -1.57 12.81
C LEU A 138 -4.63 -1.19 12.88
N GLU A 139 -4.92 0.11 12.96
CA GLU A 139 -6.27 0.62 12.86
C GLU A 139 -6.68 0.76 11.40
N ARG A 140 -7.92 0.37 11.09
CA ARG A 140 -8.54 0.54 9.77
C ARG A 140 -9.74 1.47 9.85
N ARG A 141 -10.06 2.08 8.71
CA ARG A 141 -11.33 2.78 8.49
C ARG A 141 -12.47 1.79 8.24
#